data_AF-A0A8T5NM34-F1
#
_entry.id   AF-A0A8T5NM34-F1
#
_cell.length_a   1.000
_cell.length_b   1.000
_cell.length_c   1.000
_cell.angle_alpha   90.00
_cell.angle_beta   90.00
_cell.angle_gamma   90.00
#
_symmetry.space_group_name_H-M   'P 1'
#
loop_
_entity.id
_entity.type
_entity.pdbx_description
1 polymer ?
#
loop_
_entity_poly.entity_id
_entity_poly.type
_entity_poly.pdbx_seq_one_letter_code
_entity_poly.pdbx_strand_id
1 'polypeptide(L)' 'MSELGEKADRILELLSKQNTLTVEELKEKISLEDTSLLNFMHLGELIELIKEDVRITRFGYEIITVE' A
#
# COMPACT_ATOMS: atom_id res chain seq x y z
N MET A 1 15.04 -4.84 9.26
CA MET A 1 14.03 -4.17 8.43
C MET A 1 13.43 -3.04 9.28
N SER A 2 13.00 -1.91 8.69
CA SER A 2 12.38 -0.83 9.47
C SER A 2 10.87 -1.06 9.59
N GLU A 3 10.24 -0.56 10.65
CA GLU A 3 8.78 -0.68 10.85
C GLU A 3 7.97 -0.12 9.66
N LEU A 4 8.44 0.98 9.05
CA LEU A 4 7.81 1.57 7.87
C LEU A 4 7.92 0.66 6.64
N GLY A 5 9.05 -0.02 6.46
CA GLY A 5 9.23 -1.00 5.38
C GLY A 5 8.25 -2.18 5.54
N GLU A 6 8.15 -2.73 6.75
CA GLU A 6 7.22 -3.83 7.04
C GLU A 6 5.76 -3.43 6.82
N LYS A 7 5.37 -2.19 7.16
CA LYS A 7 4.03 -1.67 6.87
C LYS A 7 3.80 -1.50 5.37
N ALA A 8 4.78 -1.01 4.60
CA ALA A 8 4.68 -0.87 3.15
C ALA A 8 4.50 -2.25 2.47
N ASP A 9 5.29 -3.24 2.86
CA ASP A 9 5.21 -4.60 2.34
C ASP A 9 3.83 -5.20 2.60
N ARG A 10 3.32 -5.06 3.84
CA ARG A 10 1.95 -5.51 4.19
C ARG A 10 0.86 -4.81 3.38
N ILE A 11 0.99 -3.52 3.09
CA ILE A 11 0.02 -2.80 2.25
C ILE A 11 -0.01 -3.43 0.85
N LEU A 12 1.16 -3.67 0.25
CA LEU A 12 1.24 -4.29 -1.08
C LEU A 12 0.72 -5.73 -1.08
N GLU A 13 1.01 -6.51 -0.04
CA GLU A 13 0.46 -7.87 0.11
C GLU A 13 -1.07 -7.90 0.24
N LEU A 14 -1.66 -6.91 0.94
CA LEU A 14 -3.12 -6.80 1.03
C LEU A 14 -3.72 -6.42 -0.32
N LEU A 15 -3.13 -5.44 -0.99
CA LEU A 15 -3.62 -4.96 -2.28
C LEU A 15 -3.39 -5.95 -3.43
N SER A 16 -2.40 -6.85 -3.33
CA SER A 16 -2.20 -7.91 -4.32
C SER A 16 -3.25 -9.02 -4.23
N LYS A 17 -3.82 -9.23 -3.04
CA LYS A 17 -4.95 -10.15 -2.81
C LYS A 17 -6.28 -9.49 -3.12
N GLN A 18 -6.38 -8.18 -2.91
CA GLN A 18 -7.56 -7.36 -3.16
C GLN A 18 -7.13 -6.10 -3.91
N ASN A 19 -7.30 -6.08 -5.23
CA ASN A 19 -6.81 -5.00 -6.12
C ASN A 19 -7.10 -3.56 -5.65
N THR A 20 -8.09 -3.35 -4.79
CA THR A 20 -8.46 -2.04 -4.24
C THR A 20 -8.89 -2.20 -2.78
N LEU A 21 -8.45 -1.28 -1.93
CA LEU A 21 -8.90 -1.10 -0.55
C LEU A 21 -9.10 0.38 -0.28
N THR A 22 -9.97 0.74 0.67
CA THR A 22 -10.09 2.13 1.11
C THR A 22 -8.96 2.49 2.08
N VAL A 23 -8.67 3.79 2.21
CA VAL A 23 -7.72 4.32 3.20
C VAL A 23 -8.12 3.93 4.62
N GLU A 24 -9.42 3.90 4.93
CA GLU A 24 -9.94 3.51 6.24
C GLU A 24 -9.66 2.03 6.54
N GLU A 25 -9.95 1.13 5.60
CA GLU A 25 -9.63 -0.30 5.74
C GLU A 25 -8.14 -0.54 5.95
N LEU A 26 -7.27 0.21 5.27
CA LEU A 26 -5.82 0.10 5.46
C LEU A 26 -5.38 0.61 6.83
N LYS A 27 -5.98 1.71 7.33
CA LYS A 27 -5.72 2.21 8.68
C LYS A 27 -6.09 1.19 9.75
N GLU A 28 -7.24 0.53 9.60
CA GLU A 28 -7.69 -0.50 10.53
C GLU A 28 -6.82 -1.77 10.48
N LYS A 29 -6.46 -2.23 9.27
CA LYS A 29 -5.72 -3.50 9.10
C LYS A 29 -4.24 -3.39 9.45
N ILE A 30 -3.62 -2.23 9.22
CA ILE A 30 -2.16 -2.03 9.35
C ILE A 30 -1.79 -1.08 10.49
N SER A 31 -2.79 -0.52 11.18
CA SER A 31 -2.59 0.48 12.25
C SER A 31 -1.77 1.67 11.75
N LEU A 32 -2.21 2.26 10.64
CA LEU A 32 -1.59 3.48 10.09
C LEU A 32 -2.07 4.68 10.92
N GLU A 33 -1.12 5.42 11.51
CA GLU A 33 -1.42 6.62 12.28
C GLU A 33 -1.84 7.79 11.38
N ASP A 34 -1.33 7.83 10.14
CA ASP A 34 -1.61 8.85 9.14
C ASP A 34 -1.56 8.29 7.71
N THR A 35 -1.68 9.17 6.72
CA THR A 35 -1.58 8.82 5.29
C THR A 35 -0.20 9.09 4.69
N SER A 36 0.80 9.48 5.49
CA SER A 36 2.14 9.83 5.02
C SER A 36 2.82 8.66 4.32
N LEU A 37 2.65 7.44 4.84
CA LEU A 37 3.17 6.23 4.19
C LEU A 37 2.48 5.98 2.84
N LEU A 38 1.16 6.13 2.78
CA LEU A 38 0.40 5.96 1.55
C LEU A 38 0.81 7.00 0.49
N ASN A 39 1.01 8.26 0.90
CA ASN A 39 1.50 9.32 0.03
C ASN A 39 2.91 9.00 -0.49
N PHE A 40 3.80 8.49 0.36
CA PHE A 40 5.15 8.09 -0.04
C PHE A 40 5.11 6.95 -1.07
N MET A 41 4.31 5.91 -0.82
CA MET A 41 4.14 4.80 -1.76
C MET A 41 3.50 5.24 -3.08
N HIS A 42 2.59 6.21 -3.03
CA HIS A 42 1.98 6.80 -4.22
C HIS A 42 2.99 7.56 -5.07
N LEU A 43 3.83 8.39 -4.44
CA LEU A 43 4.92 9.09 -5.11
C LEU A 43 5.96 8.14 -5.71
N GLY A 44 6.15 6.97 -5.07
CA GLY A 44 6.99 5.89 -5.58
C GLY A 44 6.33 5.00 -6.64
N GLU A 45 5.14 5.36 -7.14
CA GLU A 45 4.37 4.62 -8.14
C GLU A 45 4.05 3.17 -7.74
N LEU A 46 4.09 2.83 -6.44
CA LEU A 46 3.75 1.49 -5.93
C LEU A 46 2.24 1.30 -5.83
N ILE A 47 1.53 2.39 -5.51
CA ILE A 47 0.08 2.44 -5.38
C ILE A 47 -0.48 3.71 -6.02
N GLU A 48 -1.76 3.70 -6.35
CA GLU A 48 -2.54 4.86 -6.74
C GLU A 48 -3.52 5.23 -5.64
N LEU A 49 -3.57 6.52 -5.31
CA LEU A 49 -4.60 7.10 -4.43
C LEU A 49 -5.67 7.77 -5.31
N ILE A 50 -6.86 7.19 -5.33
CA ILE A 50 -8.00 7.68 -6.11
C ILE A 50 -9.11 8.05 -5.14
N LYS A 51 -9.17 9.33 -4.75
CA LYS A 51 -10.07 9.83 -3.69
C LYS A 51 -9.77 9.13 -2.35
N GLU A 52 -10.60 8.16 -1.97
CA GLU A 52 -10.49 7.37 -0.73
C GLU A 52 -10.06 5.93 -1.00
N ASP A 53 -9.92 5.55 -2.27
CA ASP A 53 -9.47 4.23 -2.70
C ASP A 53 -7.96 4.22 -2.89
N VAL A 54 -7.37 3.08 -2.54
CA VAL A 54 -5.98 2.73 -2.72
C VAL A 54 -5.90 1.51 -3.63
N ARG A 55 -5.15 1.61 -4.71
CA ARG A 55 -4.95 0.53 -5.68
C ARG A 55 -3.48 0.20 -5.83
N ILE A 56 -3.14 -1.08 -5.96
CA ILE A 56 -1.78 -1.46 -6.34
C ILE A 56 -1.56 -1.14 -7.82
N THR A 57 -0.41 -0.55 -8.14
CA THR A 57 -0.01 -0.38 -9.54
C THR A 57 0.58 -1.67 -10.09
N ARG A 58 0.78 -1.73 -11.40
CA ARG A 58 1.55 -2.82 -12.00
C ARG A 58 2.96 -2.92 -11.42
N PHE A 59 3.63 -1.77 -11.23
CA PHE A 59 4.99 -1.74 -10.68
C PHE A 59 5.03 -2.23 -9.24
N GLY A 60 4.10 -1.79 -8.39
CA GLY A 60 3.98 -2.27 -7.01
C GLY A 60 3.71 -3.78 -6.94
N TYR A 61 2.91 -4.32 -7.86
CA TYR A 61 2.66 -5.76 -7.95
C TYR A 61 3.93 -6.52 -8.34
N GLU A 62 4.66 -6.04 -9.36
CA GLU A 62 5.90 -6.67 -9.82
C GLU A 62 6.93 -6.76 -8.68
N ILE A 63 7.09 -5.71 -7.85
CA ILE A 63 8.04 -5.70 -6.72
C ILE A 63 7.78 -6.81 -5.71
N ILE A 64 6.52 -7.12 -5.38
CA ILE A 64 6.23 -8.16 -4.38
C ILE A 64 6.32 -9.59 -4.94
N THR A 65 6.32 -9.72 -6.27
CA THR A 65 6.35 -11.02 -6.96
C THR A 65 7.76 -11.43 -7.40
N VAL A 66 8.77 -10.59 -7.18
CA VAL A 66 10.17 -10.97 -7.44
C VAL A 66 10.63 -11.93 -6.34
N GLU A 67 10.61 -13.22 -6.65
CA GLU A 67 11.29 -14.29 -5.88
C GLU A 67 12.82 -14.23 -6.02
#